data_AF-A0A940ZUJ0-F1
#
_entry.id   AF-A0A940ZUJ0-F1
#
_cell.length_a   1.000
_cell.length_b   1.000
_cell.length_c   1.000
_cell.angle_alpha   90.00
_cell.angle_beta   90.00
_cell.angle_gamma   90.00
#
_symmetry.space_group_name_H-M   'P 1'
#
loop_
_entity.id
_entity.type
_entity.pdbx_description
1 polymer ?
#
loop_
_entity_poly.entity_id
_entity_poly.type
_entity_poly.pdbx_seq_one_letter_code
_entity_poly.pdbx_strand_id
1 'polypeptide(L)'
;MDWTNITMVKKFTAIDDVFEKLGKPMFKMGSRPVYYMGKGFSVSYSPKMFKVENNNRVEYGDEGEYALSTYYFFKKQDLEEYFKIKQEQFNFESNELGGVFQIIDEIGMNSTYEQVTSYFKQRSSLAYYQEGETRAFLNGKFDFQNNFVIWGNYTFFFFGKSKETKISGFEYTFPE
;
A
#
# COMPACT_ATOMS: atom_id res chain seq x y z
N MET A 1 11.04 0.03 -11.75
CA MET A 1 11.15 -0.09 -10.29
C MET A 1 11.09 -1.58 -9.95
N ASP A 2 12.00 -2.04 -9.11
CA ASP A 2 12.15 -3.45 -8.73
C ASP A 2 11.66 -3.62 -7.28
N TRP A 3 10.76 -4.57 -7.07
CA TRP A 3 10.17 -4.89 -5.77
C TRP A 3 11.24 -5.20 -4.72
N THR A 4 12.30 -5.91 -5.11
CA THR A 4 13.40 -6.30 -4.20
C THR A 4 14.18 -5.09 -3.66
N ASN A 5 14.33 -4.03 -4.45
CA ASN A 5 15.03 -2.83 -3.99
C ASN A 5 14.16 -1.98 -3.06
N ILE A 6 12.84 -1.96 -3.29
CA ILE A 6 11.91 -1.19 -2.45
C ILE A 6 11.84 -1.79 -1.04
N THR A 7 11.85 -3.12 -0.90
CA THR A 7 11.77 -3.77 0.41
C THR A 7 13.01 -3.55 1.28
N MET A 8 14.12 -3.06 0.70
CA MET A 8 15.32 -2.66 1.44
C MET A 8 15.25 -1.23 2.01
N VAL A 9 14.23 -0.44 1.63
CA VAL A 9 14.02 0.90 2.20
C VAL A 9 13.59 0.76 3.64
N LYS A 10 14.23 1.52 4.53
CA LYS A 10 13.86 1.62 5.93
C LYS A 10 12.84 2.71 6.14
N LYS A 11 11.98 2.51 7.13
CA LYS A 11 11.05 3.52 7.61
C LYS A 11 11.85 4.74 8.03
N PHE A 12 11.30 5.90 7.70
CA PHE A 12 11.89 7.20 7.92
C PHE A 12 13.20 7.48 7.19
N THR A 13 13.52 6.73 6.14
CA THR A 13 14.54 7.18 5.17
C THR A 13 14.08 8.50 4.55
N ALA A 14 14.96 9.50 4.44
CA ALA A 14 14.64 10.76 3.78
C ALA A 14 14.20 10.50 2.34
N ILE A 15 13.17 11.19 1.86
CA ILE A 15 12.58 10.87 0.56
C ILE A 15 13.56 11.11 -0.59
N ASP A 16 14.46 12.09 -0.44
CA ASP A 16 15.52 12.36 -1.42
C ASP A 16 16.47 11.16 -1.55
N ASP A 17 16.90 10.55 -0.44
CA ASP A 17 17.72 9.34 -0.44
C ASP A 17 16.98 8.15 -1.08
N VAL A 18 15.65 8.08 -0.92
CA VAL A 18 14.82 7.07 -1.58
C VAL A 18 14.81 7.32 -3.09
N PHE A 19 14.67 8.56 -3.54
CA PHE A 19 14.67 8.92 -4.96
C PHE A 19 16.03 8.74 -5.63
N GLU A 20 17.13 8.96 -4.92
CA GLU A 20 18.47 8.65 -5.41
C GLU A 20 18.64 7.15 -5.70
N LYS A 21 18.07 6.28 -4.85
CA LYS A 21 18.16 4.83 -5.00
C LYS A 21 17.17 4.25 -6.00
N LEU A 22 15.93 4.74 -5.99
CA LEU A 22 14.82 4.15 -6.73
C LEU A 22 14.47 4.91 -8.01
N GLY A 23 15.03 6.10 -8.19
CA GLY A 23 14.67 7.05 -9.25
C GLY A 23 13.65 8.09 -8.76
N LYS A 24 13.58 9.20 -9.49
CA LYS A 24 12.64 10.30 -9.19
C LYS A 24 11.19 9.87 -9.40
N PRO A 25 10.24 10.42 -8.63
CA PRO A 25 8.83 10.14 -8.81
C PRO A 25 8.33 10.72 -10.13
N MET A 26 7.28 10.11 -10.70
CA MET A 26 6.58 10.68 -11.85
C MET A 26 5.79 11.91 -11.45
N PHE A 27 5.10 11.85 -10.31
CA PHE A 27 4.35 12.97 -9.75
C PHE A 27 3.99 12.73 -8.27
N LYS A 28 3.66 13.81 -7.57
CA LYS A 28 3.04 13.78 -6.25
C LYS A 28 1.52 13.64 -6.40
N MET A 29 0.88 12.79 -5.60
CA MET A 29 -0.57 12.56 -5.65
C MET A 29 -1.34 13.67 -4.91
N GLY A 30 -1.30 14.88 -5.47
CA GLY A 30 -2.09 16.01 -5.00
C GLY A 30 -1.84 16.34 -3.53
N SER A 31 -2.91 16.32 -2.73
CA SER A 31 -2.85 16.57 -1.27
C SER A 31 -2.45 15.35 -0.44
N ARG A 32 -2.30 14.17 -1.07
CA ARG A 32 -1.89 12.95 -0.36
C ARG A 32 -0.38 12.95 -0.15
N PRO A 33 0.11 12.50 1.01
CA PRO A 33 1.54 12.40 1.26
C PRO A 33 2.12 11.15 0.58
N VAL A 34 1.95 11.07 -0.75
CA VAL A 34 2.29 9.92 -1.58
C VAL A 34 2.86 10.41 -2.91
N TYR A 35 3.96 9.81 -3.33
CA TYR A 35 4.55 9.98 -4.64
C TYR A 35 4.27 8.75 -5.51
N TYR A 36 3.78 8.96 -6.73
CA TYR A 36 3.69 7.90 -7.72
C TYR A 36 5.04 7.70 -8.39
N MET A 37 5.56 6.48 -8.33
CA MET A 37 6.90 6.13 -8.82
C MET A 37 6.88 5.50 -10.23
N GLY A 38 5.69 5.27 -10.80
CA GLY A 38 5.53 4.54 -12.05
C GLY A 38 5.39 3.03 -11.85
N LYS A 39 4.98 2.34 -12.92
CA LYS A 39 4.82 0.87 -12.92
C LYS A 39 3.95 0.31 -11.78
N GLY A 40 2.94 1.06 -11.34
CA GLY A 40 2.04 0.67 -10.24
C GLY A 40 2.56 0.94 -8.84
N PHE A 41 3.82 1.37 -8.68
CA PHE A 41 4.41 1.64 -7.36
C PHE A 41 4.19 3.09 -6.93
N SER A 42 3.95 3.26 -5.63
CA SER A 42 3.88 4.58 -4.97
C SER A 42 4.59 4.52 -3.63
N VAL A 43 5.23 5.61 -3.20
CA VAL A 43 5.88 5.70 -1.89
C VAL A 43 5.14 6.75 -1.07
N SER A 44 4.66 6.36 0.11
CA SER A 44 4.11 7.29 1.09
C SER A 44 5.20 7.86 1.99
N TYR A 45 4.94 9.04 2.53
CA TYR A 45 5.86 9.70 3.43
C TYR A 45 5.12 10.39 4.58
N SER A 46 5.87 10.79 5.60
CA SER A 46 5.42 11.64 6.70
C SER A 46 6.26 12.92 6.71
N PRO A 47 5.68 14.10 7.06
CA PRO A 47 6.44 15.34 7.23
C PRO A 47 7.37 15.33 8.46
N LYS A 48 7.27 14.29 9.30
CA LYS A 48 8.06 14.12 10.51
C LYS A 48 8.17 12.65 10.90
N MET A 49 9.28 12.28 11.53
CA MET A 49 9.43 10.94 12.13
C MET A 49 8.52 10.80 13.35
N PHE A 50 8.04 9.58 13.61
CA PHE A 50 7.18 9.33 14.77
C PHE A 50 7.26 7.91 15.29
N LYS A 51 6.92 7.74 16.57
CA LYS A 51 6.65 6.45 17.20
C LYS A 51 5.20 6.40 17.67
N VAL A 52 4.65 5.20 17.78
CA VAL A 52 3.32 4.99 18.37
C VAL A 52 3.51 4.39 19.74
N GLU A 53 3.19 5.15 20.78
CA GLU A 53 3.31 4.76 22.18
C GLU A 53 1.93 4.87 22.84
N ASN A 54 1.40 3.78 23.38
CA ASN A 54 0.09 3.75 24.05
C ASN A 54 -1.04 4.40 23.23
N ASN A 55 -1.10 4.09 21.92
CA ASN A 55 -2.01 4.67 20.94
C ASN A 55 -1.80 6.17 20.62
N ASN A 56 -0.75 6.80 21.14
CA ASN A 56 -0.39 8.18 20.82
C ASN A 56 0.75 8.21 19.80
N ARG A 57 0.63 9.10 18.82
CA ARG A 57 1.72 9.43 17.90
C ARG A 57 2.63 10.46 18.55
N VAL A 58 3.90 10.08 18.78
CA VAL A 58 4.93 10.95 19.31
C VAL A 58 5.91 11.29 18.19
N GLU A 59 5.94 12.56 17.78
CA GLU A 59 6.80 13.04 16.69
C GLU A 59 8.17 13.48 17.19
N TYR A 60 9.21 13.26 16.39
CA TYR A 60 10.59 13.61 16.73
C TYR A 60 11.42 13.91 15.47
N GLY A 61 12.63 14.44 15.68
CA GLY A 61 13.52 14.88 14.60
C GLY A 61 13.08 16.18 13.94
N ASP A 62 13.76 16.52 12.84
CA ASP A 62 13.50 17.72 12.06
C ASP A 62 12.34 17.53 11.08
N GLU A 63 11.73 18.62 10.63
CA GLU A 63 10.74 18.58 9.56
C GLU A 63 11.40 18.13 8.25
N GLY A 64 10.68 17.29 7.49
CA GLY A 64 11.18 16.73 6.24
C GLY A 64 10.24 15.66 5.70
N GLU A 65 10.43 15.22 4.46
CA GLU A 65 9.63 14.11 3.91
C GLU A 65 10.35 12.78 4.16
N TYR A 66 9.76 11.93 4.99
CA TYR A 66 10.34 10.67 5.44
C TYR A 66 9.49 9.48 5.01
N ALA A 67 10.08 8.52 4.28
CA ALA A 67 9.37 7.39 3.70
C ALA A 67 8.73 6.48 4.76
N LEU A 68 7.48 6.06 4.55
CA LEU A 68 6.71 5.26 5.49
C LEU A 68 6.37 3.87 4.98
N SER A 69 5.79 3.83 3.79
CA SER A 69 5.36 2.60 3.15
C SER A 69 5.45 2.73 1.64
N THR A 70 5.42 1.60 0.97
CA THR A 70 5.18 1.54 -0.46
C THR A 70 3.80 0.92 -0.71
N TYR A 71 3.16 1.39 -1.76
CA TYR A 71 1.95 0.79 -2.30
C TYR A 71 2.24 0.25 -3.69
N TYR A 72 1.56 -0.83 -4.03
CA TYR A 72 1.47 -1.31 -5.39
C TYR A 72 0.01 -1.53 -5.76
N PHE A 73 -0.40 -1.04 -6.93
CA PHE A 73 -1.71 -1.33 -7.51
C PHE A 73 -1.55 -1.73 -8.98
N PHE A 74 -2.20 -2.84 -9.36
CA PHE A 74 -2.17 -3.30 -10.74
C PHE A 74 -3.04 -2.42 -11.66
N LYS A 75 -4.19 -1.97 -11.16
CA LYS A 75 -5.14 -1.13 -11.92
C LYS A 75 -5.15 0.30 -11.42
N LYS A 76 -5.19 1.24 -12.36
CA LYS A 76 -5.40 2.66 -12.10
C LYS A 76 -6.65 2.92 -11.26
N GLN A 77 -7.76 2.28 -11.62
CA GLN A 77 -9.04 2.45 -10.92
C GLN A 77 -8.95 2.11 -9.42
N ASP A 78 -8.23 1.04 -9.07
CA ASP A 78 -8.11 0.58 -7.68
C ASP A 78 -7.22 1.54 -6.87
N LEU A 79 -6.14 2.05 -7.48
CA LEU A 79 -5.30 3.10 -6.91
C LEU A 79 -6.10 4.39 -6.66
N GLU A 80 -6.86 4.84 -7.66
CA GLU A 80 -7.65 6.06 -7.58
C GLU A 80 -8.75 5.98 -6.52
N GLU A 81 -9.40 4.82 -6.41
CA GLU A 81 -10.38 4.54 -5.36
C GLU A 81 -9.71 4.55 -3.98
N TYR A 82 -8.59 3.86 -3.82
CA TYR A 82 -7.88 3.77 -2.55
C TYR A 82 -7.44 5.14 -2.02
N PHE A 83 -6.79 5.95 -2.86
CA PHE A 83 -6.31 7.27 -2.47
C PHE A 83 -7.38 8.37 -2.56
N LYS A 84 -8.59 8.03 -3.05
CA LYS A 84 -9.71 8.95 -3.27
C LYS A 84 -9.32 10.14 -4.15
N ILE A 85 -8.69 9.84 -5.28
CA ILE A 85 -8.15 10.82 -6.22
C ILE A 85 -8.82 10.75 -7.61
N LYS A 86 -9.96 10.06 -7.75
CA LYS A 86 -10.68 9.92 -9.03
C LYS A 86 -11.04 11.23 -9.74
N GLN A 87 -11.13 12.33 -8.99
CA GLN A 87 -11.46 13.66 -9.52
C GLN A 87 -10.21 14.48 -9.88
N GLU A 88 -9.02 13.99 -9.55
CA GLU A 88 -7.75 14.63 -9.84
C GLU A 88 -7.19 14.09 -11.16
N GLN A 89 -6.58 14.97 -11.97
CA GLN A 89 -6.01 14.58 -13.25
C GLN A 89 -4.51 14.30 -13.10
N PHE A 90 -4.14 13.02 -13.18
CA PHE A 90 -2.75 12.56 -13.21
C PHE A 90 -2.41 11.85 -14.51
N ASN A 91 -1.19 12.05 -14.98
CA ASN A 91 -0.65 11.45 -16.20
C ASN A 91 -0.14 10.03 -15.93
N PHE A 92 -1.06 9.11 -15.62
CA PHE A 92 -0.73 7.69 -15.56
C PHE A 92 -0.37 7.16 -16.96
N GLU A 93 0.60 6.26 -17.00
CA GLU A 93 1.11 5.67 -18.26
C GLU A 93 0.05 4.82 -18.98
N SER A 94 -0.88 4.23 -18.21
CA SER A 94 -1.80 3.19 -18.66
C SER A 94 -2.91 2.96 -17.61
N ASN A 95 -3.98 2.24 -17.98
CA ASN A 95 -4.97 1.75 -17.00
C ASN A 95 -4.46 0.52 -16.22
N GLU A 96 -3.60 -0.28 -16.85
CA GLU A 96 -2.81 -1.32 -16.20
C GLU A 96 -1.47 -0.72 -15.82
N LEU A 97 -1.29 -0.42 -14.53
CA LEU A 97 -0.15 0.35 -14.07
C LEU A 97 1.12 -0.49 -13.98
N GLY A 98 1.01 -1.79 -13.68
CA GLY A 98 2.17 -2.66 -13.47
C GLY A 98 1.91 -4.09 -13.94
N GLY A 99 2.77 -5.03 -13.53
CA GLY A 99 2.68 -6.45 -13.91
C GLY A 99 2.27 -7.38 -12.76
N VAL A 100 2.10 -8.66 -13.06
CA VAL A 100 1.94 -9.72 -12.05
C VAL A 100 3.31 -10.18 -11.59
N PHE A 101 3.56 -10.20 -10.29
CA PHE A 101 4.79 -10.69 -9.70
C PHE A 101 4.53 -11.37 -8.34
N GLN A 102 5.55 -12.08 -7.85
CA GLN A 102 5.54 -12.71 -6.54
C GLN A 102 5.80 -11.66 -5.46
N ILE A 103 4.89 -11.52 -4.49
CA ILE A 103 5.01 -10.48 -3.44
C ILE A 103 5.84 -11.03 -2.28
N ILE A 104 5.45 -12.20 -1.77
CA ILE A 104 6.14 -13.01 -0.75
C ILE A 104 5.96 -14.48 -1.11
N ASP A 105 6.63 -15.41 -0.43
CA ASP A 105 6.50 -16.85 -0.72
C ASP A 105 5.03 -17.30 -0.86
N GLU A 106 4.75 -18.03 -1.94
CA GLU A 106 3.44 -18.57 -2.36
C GLU A 106 2.30 -17.54 -2.60
N ILE A 107 2.48 -16.26 -2.25
CA ILE A 107 1.55 -15.16 -2.53
C ILE A 107 2.06 -14.23 -3.62
N GLY A 108 1.38 -14.25 -4.77
CA GLY A 108 1.63 -13.35 -5.90
C GLY A 108 0.41 -12.49 -6.20
N MET A 109 0.56 -11.49 -7.07
CA MET A 109 -0.54 -10.60 -7.48
C MET A 109 -1.77 -11.33 -8.07
N ASN A 110 -1.62 -12.57 -8.49
CA ASN A 110 -2.71 -13.41 -8.99
C ASN A 110 -3.43 -14.23 -7.91
N SER A 111 -2.96 -14.22 -6.66
CA SER A 111 -3.54 -14.95 -5.55
C SER A 111 -4.92 -14.40 -5.19
N THR A 112 -5.85 -15.29 -4.84
CA THR A 112 -7.20 -14.93 -4.40
C THR A 112 -7.24 -14.63 -2.90
N TYR A 113 -8.31 -13.97 -2.45
CA TYR A 113 -8.57 -13.73 -1.04
C TYR A 113 -8.54 -15.04 -0.23
N GLU A 114 -9.16 -16.12 -0.73
CA GLU A 114 -9.15 -17.41 -0.06
C GLU A 114 -7.75 -18.03 0.02
N GLN A 115 -6.95 -17.92 -1.05
CA GLN A 115 -5.58 -18.41 -1.04
C GLN A 115 -4.71 -17.66 -0.03
N VAL A 116 -4.80 -16.32 -0.02
CA VAL A 116 -4.03 -15.45 0.89
C VAL A 116 -4.39 -15.72 2.35
N THR A 117 -5.70 -15.72 2.65
CA THR A 117 -6.17 -15.96 4.02
C THR A 117 -5.84 -17.37 4.51
N SER A 118 -6.00 -18.39 3.66
CA SER A 118 -5.65 -19.77 4.00
C SER A 118 -4.15 -19.94 4.26
N TYR A 119 -3.32 -19.34 3.40
CA TYR A 119 -1.86 -19.36 3.54
C TYR A 119 -1.40 -18.77 4.87
N PHE A 120 -1.90 -17.59 5.25
CA PHE A 120 -1.51 -16.94 6.50
C PHE A 120 -2.08 -17.62 7.74
N LYS A 121 -3.35 -18.03 7.72
CA LYS A 121 -3.97 -18.76 8.86
C LYS A 121 -3.21 -20.03 9.24
N GLN A 122 -2.51 -20.67 8.29
CA GLN A 122 -1.69 -21.86 8.55
C GLN A 122 -0.29 -21.54 9.13
N ARG A 123 0.21 -20.31 8.97
CA ARG A 123 1.62 -19.96 9.23
C ARG A 123 1.82 -18.88 10.31
N SER A 124 0.78 -18.14 10.68
CA SER A 124 0.88 -17.05 11.66
C SER A 124 0.23 -17.40 12.99
N SER A 125 0.82 -16.95 14.10
CA SER A 125 0.04 -16.74 15.31
C SER A 125 -1.01 -15.64 15.04
N LEU A 126 -2.18 -15.75 15.67
CA LEU A 126 -3.29 -14.79 15.50
C LEU A 126 -2.89 -13.33 15.82
N ALA A 127 -1.75 -13.10 16.49
CA ALA A 127 -1.26 -11.77 16.82
C ALA A 127 -0.76 -10.97 15.61
N TYR A 128 -0.38 -11.64 14.50
CA TYR A 128 0.18 -11.00 13.32
C TYR A 128 -0.73 -11.09 12.09
N TYR A 129 -1.95 -11.59 12.26
CA TYR A 129 -2.91 -11.78 11.18
C TYR A 129 -4.22 -11.07 11.51
N GLN A 130 -4.69 -10.25 10.58
CA GLN A 130 -6.00 -9.64 10.65
C GLN A 130 -6.63 -9.65 9.26
N GLU A 131 -7.94 -9.88 9.20
CA GLU A 131 -8.73 -9.69 7.98
C GLU A 131 -9.92 -8.80 8.29
N GLY A 132 -10.43 -8.10 7.28
CA GLY A 132 -11.57 -7.23 7.47
C GLY A 132 -12.09 -6.61 6.18
N GLU A 133 -13.12 -5.79 6.34
CA GLU A 133 -13.78 -5.09 5.26
C GLU A 133 -13.80 -3.60 5.59
N THR A 134 -13.42 -2.77 4.62
CA THR A 134 -13.57 -1.31 4.68
C THR A 134 -14.90 -0.93 4.04
N ARG A 135 -15.65 -0.05 4.72
CA ARG A 135 -16.92 0.52 4.24
C ARG A 135 -16.88 2.03 4.33
N ALA A 136 -17.54 2.69 3.38
CA ALA A 136 -17.79 4.13 3.41
C ALA A 136 -19.27 4.38 3.72
N PHE A 137 -19.57 5.35 4.57
CA PHE A 137 -20.96 5.78 4.79
C PHE A 137 -21.32 6.87 3.77
N LEU A 138 -22.15 6.50 2.78
CA LEU A 138 -22.56 7.36 1.68
C LEU A 138 -24.09 7.33 1.56
N ASN A 139 -24.71 8.50 1.45
CA ASN A 139 -26.17 8.64 1.25
C ASN A 139 -27.02 7.83 2.24
N GLY A 140 -26.60 7.78 3.52
CA GLY A 140 -27.32 7.07 4.57
C GLY A 140 -27.09 5.55 4.61
N LYS A 141 -26.16 5.01 3.82
CA LYS A 141 -25.87 3.57 3.73
C LYS A 141 -24.37 3.31 3.80
N PHE A 142 -23.99 2.13 4.31
CA PHE A 142 -22.62 1.67 4.25
C PHE A 142 -22.36 0.93 2.96
N ASP A 143 -21.56 1.53 2.09
CA ASP A 143 -21.11 0.94 0.83
C ASP A 143 -19.75 0.26 1.01
N PHE A 144 -19.63 -0.91 0.41
CA PHE A 144 -18.37 -1.67 0.38
C PHE A 144 -17.28 -0.89 -0.35
N GLN A 145 -16.05 -0.96 0.14
CA GLN A 145 -14.89 -0.37 -0.53
C GLN A 145 -13.91 -1.48 -0.94
N ASN A 146 -13.40 -2.24 0.02
CA ASN A 146 -12.50 -3.35 -0.22
C ASN A 146 -12.50 -4.31 0.97
N ASN A 147 -12.11 -5.56 0.72
CA ASN A 147 -11.59 -6.44 1.75
C ASN A 147 -10.09 -6.19 1.93
N PHE A 148 -9.56 -6.52 3.10
CA PHE A 148 -8.14 -6.46 3.38
C PHE A 148 -7.67 -7.66 4.22
N VAL A 149 -6.39 -7.99 4.06
CA VAL A 149 -5.68 -8.96 4.89
C VAL A 149 -4.35 -8.33 5.31
N ILE A 150 -4.10 -8.25 6.61
CA ILE A 150 -2.87 -7.75 7.21
C ILE A 150 -2.04 -8.94 7.68
N TRP A 151 -0.76 -8.95 7.31
CA TRP A 151 0.21 -9.90 7.82
C TRP A 151 1.59 -9.25 7.97
N GLY A 152 2.05 -9.09 9.22
CA GLY A 152 3.29 -8.38 9.52
C GLY A 152 3.28 -6.95 8.97
N ASN A 153 4.22 -6.64 8.08
CA ASN A 153 4.32 -5.33 7.42
C ASN A 153 3.42 -5.18 6.19
N TYR A 154 2.70 -6.23 5.79
CA TYR A 154 1.90 -6.24 4.57
C TYR A 154 0.42 -5.98 4.87
N THR A 155 -0.21 -5.20 4.00
CA THR A 155 -1.67 -5.14 3.88
C THR A 155 -2.04 -5.43 2.43
N PHE A 156 -2.78 -6.51 2.19
CA PHE A 156 -3.28 -6.89 0.87
C PHE A 156 -4.70 -6.37 0.68
N PHE A 157 -4.99 -5.80 -0.50
CA PHE A 157 -6.29 -5.19 -0.81
C PHE A 157 -7.02 -5.96 -1.92
N PHE A 158 -8.33 -6.13 -1.73
CA PHE A 158 -9.21 -6.84 -2.66
C PHE A 158 -10.49 -6.02 -2.88
N PHE A 159 -10.68 -5.49 -4.09
CA PHE A 159 -11.82 -4.61 -4.42
C PHE A 159 -13.09 -5.39 -4.83
N GLY A 160 -13.23 -6.62 -4.33
CA GLY A 160 -14.35 -7.50 -4.59
C GLY A 160 -14.73 -8.30 -3.34
N LYS A 161 -16.02 -8.65 -3.23
CA LYS A 161 -16.57 -9.40 -2.09
C LYS A 161 -16.36 -10.91 -2.19
N SER A 162 -16.05 -11.42 -3.38
CA SER A 162 -15.89 -12.86 -3.58
C SER A 162 -14.59 -13.35 -2.95
N LYS A 163 -14.60 -14.58 -2.43
CA LYS A 163 -13.40 -15.32 -2.02
C LYS A 163 -12.40 -15.55 -3.17
N GLU A 164 -12.91 -15.58 -4.41
CA GLU A 164 -12.13 -15.69 -5.65
C GLU A 164 -11.56 -14.35 -6.13
N THR A 165 -11.86 -13.25 -5.45
CA THR A 165 -11.31 -11.95 -5.80
C THR A 165 -9.79 -12.00 -5.64
N LYS A 166 -9.07 -11.63 -6.71
CA LYS A 166 -7.61 -11.56 -6.70
C LYS A 166 -7.12 -10.28 -6.02
N ILE A 167 -5.86 -10.29 -5.59
CA ILE A 167 -5.19 -9.09 -5.07
C ILE A 167 -5.26 -7.98 -6.13
N SER A 168 -5.83 -6.84 -5.74
CA SER A 168 -5.84 -5.61 -6.55
C SER A 168 -4.57 -4.80 -6.36
N GLY A 169 -4.05 -4.83 -5.13
CA GLY A 169 -2.86 -4.12 -4.71
C GLY A 169 -2.48 -4.47 -3.28
N PHE A 170 -1.37 -3.93 -2.82
CA PHE A 170 -0.92 -4.10 -1.45
C PHE A 170 -0.15 -2.88 -0.95
N GLU A 171 -0.08 -2.75 0.36
CA GLU A 171 0.83 -1.88 1.08
C GLU A 171 1.92 -2.75 1.72
N TYR A 172 3.15 -2.24 1.71
CA TYR A 172 4.24 -2.72 2.55
C TYR A 172 4.78 -1.57 3.39
N THR A 173 4.55 -1.64 4.70
CA THR A 173 5.13 -0.72 5.67
C THR A 173 6.61 -1.01 5.82
N PHE A 174 7.45 0.00 5.64
CA PHE A 174 8.88 -0.20 5.78
C PHE A 174 9.25 -0.57 7.23
N PRO A 175 10.21 -1.48 7.43
CA PRO A 175 10.73 -1.80 8.76
C PRO A 175 11.56 -0.65 9.31
N GLU A 176 11.65 -0.56 10.65
CA GLU A 176 12.56 0.39 11.33
C GLU A 176 14.05 0.05 11.10
#